data_AF-A0A9D8L697-F1
#
_entry.id   AF-A0A9D8L697-F1
#
_cell.length_a   1.000
_cell.length_b   1.000
_cell.length_c   1.000
_cell.angle_alpha   90.00
_cell.angle_beta   90.00
_cell.angle_gamma   90.00
#
_symmetry.space_group_name_H-M   'P 1'
#
loop_
_entity.id
_entity.type
_entity.pdbx_description
1 polymer ?
#
loop_
_entity_poly.entity_id
_entity_poly.type
_entity_poly.pdbx_seq_one_letter_code
_entity_poly.pdbx_strand_id
1 'polypeptide(L)'
;MSIGTKATITPLIPEFEKLTGIKVTMESYAQDEFMNKRLVDLSSGAGTFDIVMMDQAIVQYAGANWIEPLDSYFSDPKVVDAAAYDMADFLPSMIKDGKVDGKLFGIPISGEAQILYYRKDLLDAAGVTVPTNMDELLAAAVKLNKPGETAGILLRGRASSGPMAAASSTIR
;
A
#
# COMPACT_ATOMS: atom_id res chain seq x y z
N MET A 1 -14.82 -3.71 -8.41
CA MET A 1 -13.82 -3.14 -9.33
C MET A 1 -12.65 -2.73 -8.46
N SER A 2 -11.52 -3.45 -8.50
CA SER A 2 -10.37 -3.15 -7.64
C SER A 2 -9.67 -1.92 -8.22
N ILE A 3 -9.76 -0.79 -7.54
CA ILE A 3 -9.00 0.43 -7.87
C ILE A 3 -7.60 0.21 -7.26
N GLY A 4 -6.84 -0.70 -7.85
CA GLY A 4 -5.50 -1.03 -7.41
C GLY A 4 -4.46 -0.21 -8.14
N THR A 5 -3.29 -0.03 -7.53
CA THR A 5 -2.14 0.73 -8.07
C THR A 5 -1.81 0.39 -9.52
N LYS A 6 -1.96 -0.87 -9.95
CA LYS A 6 -1.82 -1.27 -11.36
C LYS A 6 -2.74 -0.51 -12.30
N ALA A 7 -4.03 -0.39 -11.96
CA ALA A 7 -5.01 0.29 -12.81
C ALA A 7 -4.71 1.79 -12.96
N THR A 8 -4.03 2.40 -11.98
CA THR A 8 -3.65 3.81 -12.00
C THR A 8 -2.31 4.05 -12.72
N ILE A 9 -1.32 3.16 -12.54
CA ILE A 9 0.01 3.31 -13.17
C ILE A 9 0.01 2.87 -14.62
N THR A 10 -0.66 1.75 -14.97
CA THR A 10 -0.59 1.18 -16.32
C THR A 10 -0.95 2.19 -17.43
N PRO A 11 -1.98 3.04 -17.28
CA PRO A 11 -2.30 4.06 -18.28
C PRO A 11 -1.22 5.13 -18.49
N LEU A 12 -0.34 5.35 -17.50
CA LEU A 12 0.73 6.37 -17.54
C LEU A 12 2.02 5.85 -18.19
N ILE A 13 2.17 4.53 -18.30
CA ILE A 13 3.38 3.90 -18.88
C ILE A 13 3.67 4.40 -20.30
N PRO A 14 2.70 4.44 -21.26
CA PRO A 14 3.01 4.88 -22.61
C PRO A 14 3.60 6.29 -22.70
N GLU A 15 3.18 7.20 -21.81
CA GLU A 15 3.74 8.54 -21.72
C GLU A 15 5.17 8.51 -21.18
N PHE A 16 5.40 7.77 -20.08
CA PHE A 16 6.75 7.57 -19.53
C PHE A 16 7.71 6.97 -20.56
N GLU A 17 7.32 5.91 -21.27
CA GLU A 17 8.15 5.29 -22.30
C GLU A 17 8.44 6.26 -23.45
N LYS A 18 7.48 7.12 -23.82
CA LYS A 18 7.68 8.13 -24.87
C LYS A 18 8.66 9.22 -24.44
N LEU A 19 8.61 9.64 -23.18
CA LEU A 19 9.47 10.70 -22.63
C LEU A 19 10.91 10.22 -22.41
N THR A 20 11.07 8.98 -21.99
CA THR A 20 12.37 8.46 -21.52
C THR A 20 13.01 7.45 -22.46
N GLY A 21 12.22 6.80 -23.32
CA GLY A 21 12.66 5.65 -24.12
C GLY A 21 12.78 4.34 -23.34
N ILE A 22 12.57 4.36 -22.02
CA ILE A 22 12.70 3.22 -21.12
C ILE A 22 11.46 2.33 -21.23
N LYS A 23 11.63 1.01 -21.34
CA LYS A 23 10.47 0.09 -21.39
C LYS A 23 10.08 -0.38 -20.00
N VAL A 24 8.77 -0.38 -19.73
CA VAL A 24 8.23 -0.78 -18.43
C VAL A 24 7.32 -1.99 -18.60
N THR A 25 7.67 -3.08 -17.93
CA THR A 25 6.81 -4.26 -17.83
C THR A 25 6.21 -4.32 -16.43
N MET A 26 4.88 -4.26 -16.33
CA MET A 26 4.19 -4.44 -15.05
C MET A 26 3.77 -5.89 -14.83
N GLU A 27 4.24 -6.45 -13.72
CA GLU A 27 3.81 -7.73 -13.23
C GLU A 27 2.89 -7.55 -12.03
N SER A 28 1.93 -8.45 -11.88
CA SER A 28 1.00 -8.38 -10.76
C SER A 28 0.58 -9.75 -10.32
N TYR A 29 0.59 -9.91 -9.00
CA TYR A 29 0.39 -11.17 -8.32
C TYR A 29 -0.66 -10.97 -7.22
N ALA A 30 -1.28 -12.07 -6.78
CA ALA A 30 -2.04 -12.03 -5.53
C ALA A 30 -1.10 -11.66 -4.38
N GLN A 31 -1.57 -10.90 -3.39
CA GLN A 31 -0.70 -10.32 -2.36
C GLN A 31 0.22 -11.34 -1.66
N ASP A 32 -0.29 -12.52 -1.30
CA ASP A 32 0.52 -13.55 -0.64
C ASP A 32 1.62 -14.11 -1.56
N GLU A 33 1.31 -14.28 -2.84
CA GLU A 33 2.30 -14.70 -3.83
C GLU A 33 3.36 -13.61 -4.05
N PHE A 34 2.92 -12.35 -4.17
CA PHE A 34 3.81 -11.21 -4.31
C PHE A 34 4.80 -11.10 -3.15
N MET A 35 4.31 -11.16 -1.91
CA MET A 35 5.15 -11.04 -0.71
C MET A 35 6.22 -12.13 -0.66
N ASN A 36 5.85 -13.38 -0.98
CA ASN A 36 6.79 -14.49 -1.04
C ASN A 36 7.84 -14.31 -2.16
N LYS A 37 7.42 -13.94 -3.37
CA LYS A 37 8.34 -13.71 -4.49
C LYS A 37 9.29 -12.55 -4.23
N ARG A 38 8.79 -11.43 -3.73
CA ARG A 38 9.59 -10.25 -3.36
C ARG A 38 10.63 -10.62 -2.30
N LEU A 39 10.25 -11.37 -1.27
CA LEU A 39 11.17 -11.81 -0.23
C LEU A 39 12.30 -12.67 -0.80
N VAL A 40 11.98 -13.63 -1.68
CA VAL A 40 12.98 -14.51 -2.30
C VAL A 40 13.90 -13.73 -3.24
N ASP A 41 13.36 -12.85 -4.07
CA ASP A 41 14.13 -12.05 -5.03
C ASP A 41 15.13 -11.13 -4.32
N LEU A 42 14.66 -10.37 -3.33
CA LEU A 42 15.50 -9.44 -2.55
C LEU A 42 16.53 -10.18 -1.69
N SER A 43 16.16 -11.29 -1.05
CA SER A 43 17.08 -12.03 -0.18
C SER A 43 18.17 -12.80 -0.93
N SER A 44 17.87 -13.23 -2.17
CA SER A 44 18.85 -13.90 -3.04
C SER A 44 19.66 -12.93 -3.90
N GLY A 45 19.21 -11.67 -4.04
CA GLY A 45 19.81 -10.69 -4.94
C GLY A 45 19.63 -11.06 -6.42
N ALA A 46 18.57 -11.79 -6.76
CA ALA A 46 18.35 -12.28 -8.12
C ALA A 46 18.04 -11.15 -9.12
N GLY A 47 17.49 -10.02 -8.66
CA GLY A 47 17.21 -8.86 -9.50
C GLY A 47 16.12 -9.12 -10.54
N THR A 48 15.12 -9.96 -10.20
CA THR A 48 13.98 -10.21 -11.07
C THR A 48 13.08 -8.97 -11.17
N PHE A 49 12.98 -8.22 -10.08
CA PHE A 49 12.24 -6.96 -10.02
C PHE A 49 13.19 -5.77 -9.83
N ASP A 50 13.03 -4.73 -10.65
CA ASP A 50 13.76 -3.48 -10.48
C ASP A 50 13.03 -2.54 -9.50
N ILE A 51 11.69 -2.54 -9.55
CA ILE A 51 10.83 -1.73 -8.68
C ILE A 51 9.74 -2.63 -8.10
N VAL A 52 9.58 -2.58 -6.78
CA VAL A 52 8.59 -3.38 -6.04
C VAL A 52 7.72 -2.48 -5.17
N MET A 53 6.42 -2.77 -5.11
CA MET A 53 5.58 -2.19 -4.07
C MET A 53 6.09 -2.63 -2.69
N MET A 54 6.23 -1.65 -1.79
CA MET A 54 6.74 -1.84 -0.45
C MET A 54 5.67 -1.56 0.59
N ASP A 55 5.77 -2.27 1.72
CA ASP A 55 4.93 -2.12 2.91
C ASP A 55 5.84 -1.96 4.14
N GLN A 56 5.34 -2.27 5.34
CA GLN A 56 6.14 -2.21 6.57
C GLN A 56 7.43 -3.04 6.54
N ALA A 57 7.60 -3.97 5.59
CA ALA A 57 8.84 -4.74 5.41
C ALA A 57 10.04 -3.88 4.97
N ILE A 58 9.82 -2.61 4.58
CA ILE A 58 10.88 -1.67 4.20
C ILE A 58 12.00 -1.58 5.25
N VAL A 59 11.65 -1.61 6.55
CA VAL A 59 12.62 -1.55 7.65
C VAL A 59 13.52 -2.77 7.66
N GLN A 60 12.93 -3.96 7.48
CA GLN A 60 13.66 -5.21 7.44
C GLN A 60 14.62 -5.25 6.24
N TYR A 61 14.14 -4.87 5.06
CA TYR A 61 14.93 -4.95 3.83
C TYR A 61 16.03 -3.88 3.78
N ALA A 62 15.76 -2.68 4.29
CA ALA A 62 16.79 -1.65 4.45
C ALA A 62 17.87 -2.10 5.44
N GLY A 63 17.48 -2.68 6.59
CA GLY A 63 18.42 -3.21 7.58
C GLY A 63 19.26 -4.39 7.06
N ALA A 64 18.72 -5.18 6.13
CA ALA A 64 19.43 -6.25 5.44
C ALA A 64 20.24 -5.76 4.21
N ASN A 65 20.16 -4.47 3.87
CA ASN A 65 20.79 -3.86 2.71
C ASN A 65 20.38 -4.53 1.37
N TRP A 66 19.11 -4.92 1.25
CA TRP A 66 18.53 -5.51 0.03
C TRP A 66 17.87 -4.49 -0.89
N ILE A 67 17.69 -3.26 -0.41
CA ILE A 67 17.09 -2.15 -1.17
C ILE A 67 17.97 -0.91 -1.07
N GLU A 68 17.93 -0.08 -2.11
CA GLU A 68 18.81 1.08 -2.24
C GLU A 68 18.19 2.33 -1.60
N PRO A 69 18.99 3.15 -0.88
CA PRO A 69 18.53 4.48 -0.46
C PRO A 69 18.36 5.41 -1.67
N LEU A 70 17.28 6.17 -1.69
CA LEU A 70 16.87 7.01 -2.82
C LEU A 70 17.34 8.46 -2.70
N ASP A 71 17.91 8.88 -1.57
CA ASP A 71 18.23 10.28 -1.26
C ASP A 71 19.14 10.95 -2.31
N SER A 72 20.05 10.18 -2.92
CA SER A 72 20.97 10.67 -3.97
C SER A 72 20.23 11.12 -5.23
N TYR A 73 19.14 10.44 -5.61
CA TYR A 73 18.38 10.74 -6.83
C TYR A 73 17.62 12.06 -6.72
N PHE A 74 17.13 12.41 -5.53
CA PHE A 74 16.44 13.69 -5.29
C PHE A 74 17.38 14.89 -5.25
N SER A 75 18.68 14.65 -5.11
CA SER A 75 19.70 15.70 -5.16
C SER A 75 20.17 16.00 -6.58
N ASP A 76 19.83 15.15 -7.56
CA ASP A 76 20.20 15.33 -8.97
C ASP A 76 19.04 15.97 -9.77
N PRO A 77 19.15 17.24 -10.19
CA PRO A 77 18.12 17.91 -10.97
C PRO A 77 17.93 17.32 -12.37
N LYS A 78 18.82 16.43 -12.83
CA LYS A 78 18.64 15.68 -14.08
C LYS A 78 17.72 14.48 -13.91
N VAL A 79 17.53 14.00 -12.68
CA VAL A 79 16.70 12.83 -12.36
C VAL A 79 15.36 13.29 -11.79
N VAL A 80 15.35 14.24 -10.87
CA VAL A 80 14.13 14.78 -10.26
C VAL A 80 14.07 16.29 -10.44
N ASP A 81 13.03 16.77 -11.12
CA ASP A 81 12.68 18.18 -11.10
C ASP A 81 12.01 18.51 -9.76
N ALA A 82 12.76 19.11 -8.84
CA ALA A 82 12.28 19.47 -7.51
C ALA A 82 11.12 20.49 -7.53
N ALA A 83 10.93 21.25 -8.62
CA ALA A 83 9.78 22.14 -8.77
C ALA A 83 8.52 21.38 -9.19
N ALA A 84 8.67 20.26 -9.91
CA ALA A 84 7.56 19.40 -10.32
C ALA A 84 7.25 18.29 -9.29
N TYR A 85 8.23 17.92 -8.47
CA TYR A 85 8.12 16.81 -7.51
C TYR A 85 8.60 17.25 -6.12
N ASP A 86 7.71 17.90 -5.38
CA ASP A 86 7.97 18.39 -4.03
C ASP A 86 7.63 17.32 -2.97
N MET A 87 8.66 16.82 -2.29
CA MET A 87 8.50 15.84 -1.20
C MET A 87 7.74 16.42 0.01
N ALA A 88 7.67 17.75 0.16
CA ALA A 88 6.92 18.41 1.21
C ALA A 88 5.40 18.46 0.95
N ASP A 89 4.95 18.17 -0.27
CA ASP A 89 3.51 18.10 -0.61
C ASP A 89 2.85 16.80 -0.11
N PHE A 90 3.66 15.80 0.26
CA PHE A 90 3.16 14.59 0.88
C PHE A 90 2.84 14.79 2.37
N LEU A 91 1.87 14.02 2.88
CA LEU A 91 1.64 13.97 4.32
C LEU A 91 2.93 13.55 5.06
N PRO A 92 3.36 14.27 6.11
CA PRO A 92 4.61 13.98 6.81
C PRO A 92 4.72 12.54 7.33
N SER A 93 3.60 11.93 7.71
CA SER A 93 3.56 10.53 8.13
C SER A 93 3.92 9.57 7.01
N MET A 94 3.46 9.82 5.78
CA MET A 94 3.76 8.94 4.64
C MET A 94 5.23 8.99 4.26
N ILE A 95 5.84 10.19 4.24
CA ILE A 95 7.28 10.32 3.99
C ILE A 95 8.10 9.62 5.08
N LYS A 96 7.65 9.72 6.34
CA LYS A 96 8.30 9.03 7.46
C LYS A 96 8.26 7.51 7.29
N ASP A 97 7.16 6.94 6.81
CA ASP A 97 7.02 5.49 6.58
C ASP A 97 7.96 4.98 5.47
N GLY A 98 8.34 5.85 4.53
CA GLY A 98 9.35 5.57 3.52
C GLY A 98 10.80 5.68 4.01
N LYS A 99 11.03 6.12 5.25
CA LYS A 99 12.37 6.37 5.81
C LYS A 99 12.78 5.33 6.84
N VAL A 100 14.04 4.89 6.75
CA VAL A 100 14.69 4.01 7.74
C VAL A 100 16.01 4.66 8.15
N ASP A 101 16.20 4.86 9.45
CA ASP A 101 17.37 5.54 10.02
C ASP A 101 17.70 6.89 9.34
N GLY A 102 16.64 7.63 8.99
CA GLY A 102 16.73 8.96 8.37
C GLY A 102 16.94 8.97 6.85
N LYS A 103 17.19 7.82 6.22
CA LYS A 103 17.37 7.68 4.77
C LYS A 103 16.07 7.26 4.10
N LEU A 104 15.81 7.78 2.91
CA LEU A 104 14.61 7.46 2.12
C LEU A 104 14.85 6.15 1.35
N PHE A 105 13.97 5.17 1.52
CA PHE A 105 14.04 3.89 0.80
C PHE A 105 12.79 3.62 -0.06
N GLY A 106 11.75 4.42 0.12
CA GLY A 106 10.48 4.23 -0.59
C GLY A 106 9.74 5.54 -0.79
N ILE A 107 9.03 5.62 -1.90
CA ILE A 107 8.23 6.77 -2.28
C ILE A 107 6.75 6.45 -2.06
N PRO A 108 6.00 7.29 -1.31
CA PRO A 108 4.59 7.05 -1.10
C PRO A 108 3.81 7.11 -2.41
N ILE A 109 3.07 6.05 -2.71
CA ILE A 109 2.19 5.98 -3.89
C ILE A 109 0.70 5.92 -3.52
N SER A 110 0.40 5.43 -2.32
CA SER A 110 -0.96 5.30 -1.80
C SER A 110 -0.93 5.40 -0.28
N GLY A 111 -1.86 6.17 0.27
CA GLY A 111 -2.16 6.15 1.70
C GLY A 111 -3.50 5.51 1.96
N GLU A 112 -3.58 4.74 3.04
CA GLU A 112 -4.82 4.11 3.48
C GLU A 112 -5.10 4.50 4.93
N ALA A 113 -6.37 4.77 5.24
CA ALA A 113 -6.84 5.00 6.59
C ALA A 113 -7.89 3.94 6.96
N GLN A 114 -7.77 3.39 8.16
CA GLN A 114 -8.79 2.49 8.70
C GLN A 114 -9.93 3.33 9.28
N ILE A 115 -11.14 3.11 8.77
CA ILE A 115 -12.35 3.81 9.23
C ILE A 115 -13.47 2.82 9.50
N LEU A 116 -14.35 3.16 10.45
CA LEU A 116 -15.53 2.38 10.77
C LEU A 116 -16.65 2.68 9.76
N TYR A 117 -16.98 1.69 8.94
CA TYR A 117 -18.21 1.69 8.14
C TYR A 117 -19.32 1.00 8.93
N TYR A 118 -20.51 1.61 8.97
CA TYR A 118 -21.65 1.08 9.73
C TYR A 118 -22.99 1.37 9.06
N ARG A 119 -24.02 0.60 9.43
CA ARG A 119 -25.40 0.75 8.97
C ARG A 119 -26.21 1.60 9.96
N LYS A 120 -26.43 2.86 9.60
CA LYS A 120 -27.18 3.83 10.44
C LYS A 120 -28.55 3.32 10.85
N ASP A 121 -29.30 2.80 9.89
CA ASP A 121 -30.64 2.26 10.09
C ASP A 121 -30.70 1.07 11.07
N LEU A 122 -29.67 0.20 11.06
CA LEU A 122 -29.59 -0.91 12.01
C LEU A 122 -29.24 -0.43 13.43
N LEU A 123 -28.36 0.57 13.55
CA LEU A 123 -28.05 1.19 14.83
C LEU A 123 -29.27 1.89 15.42
N ASP A 124 -29.96 2.70 14.62
CA ASP A 124 -31.15 3.46 15.04
C ASP A 124 -32.29 2.52 15.47
N ALA A 125 -32.58 1.47 14.68
CA ALA A 125 -33.59 0.47 15.01
C ALA A 125 -33.28 -0.30 16.30
N ALA A 126 -32.00 -0.44 16.66
CA ALA A 126 -31.56 -1.09 17.89
C ALA A 126 -31.40 -0.10 19.06
N GLY A 127 -31.57 1.21 18.85
CA GLY A 127 -31.30 2.24 19.86
C GLY A 127 -29.84 2.23 20.31
N VAL A 128 -28.90 2.09 19.37
CA VAL A 128 -27.45 2.07 19.61
C VAL A 128 -26.83 3.32 19.02
N THR A 129 -26.02 4.04 19.78
CA THR A 129 -25.26 5.18 19.27
C THR A 129 -24.06 4.72 18.45
N VAL A 130 -23.55 5.57 17.56
CA VAL A 130 -22.35 5.26 16.77
C VAL A 130 -21.17 4.98 17.70
N PRO A 131 -20.51 3.81 17.61
CA PRO A 131 -19.38 3.49 18.45
C PRO A 131 -18.19 4.42 18.22
N THR A 132 -17.56 4.85 19.31
CA THR A 132 -16.38 5.73 19.31
C THR A 132 -15.12 5.04 19.84
N ASN A 133 -15.27 3.85 20.43
CA ASN A 133 -14.18 3.02 20.92
C ASN A 133 -14.47 1.52 20.69
N MET A 134 -13.48 0.67 20.98
CA MET A 134 -13.56 -0.77 20.70
C MET A 134 -14.58 -1.49 21.59
N ASP A 135 -14.77 -1.06 22.83
CA ASP A 135 -15.74 -1.67 23.75
C ASP A 135 -17.18 -1.39 23.29
N GLU A 136 -17.45 -0.15 22.88
CA GLU A 136 -18.72 0.24 22.25
C GLU A 136 -18.95 -0.50 20.94
N LEU A 137 -17.90 -0.68 20.12
CA LEU A 137 -18.00 -1.39 18.85
C LEU A 137 -18.34 -2.87 19.09
N LEU A 138 -17.71 -3.52 20.06
CA LEU A 138 -18.02 -4.88 20.45
C LEU A 138 -19.46 -5.00 20.96
N ALA A 139 -19.88 -4.09 21.84
CA ALA A 139 -21.25 -4.08 22.37
C ALA A 139 -22.30 -3.90 21.27
N ALA A 140 -22.05 -2.96 20.34
CA ALA A 140 -22.91 -2.75 19.18
C ALA A 140 -22.95 -3.99 18.28
N ALA A 141 -21.79 -4.59 17.99
CA ALA A 141 -21.69 -5.80 17.18
C ALA A 141 -22.48 -6.96 17.82
N VAL A 142 -22.32 -7.21 19.13
CA VAL A 142 -23.08 -8.25 19.83
C VAL A 142 -24.58 -7.98 19.76
N LYS A 143 -25.01 -6.73 19.96
CA LYS A 143 -26.43 -6.34 19.97
C LYS A 143 -27.09 -6.44 18.60
N LEU A 144 -26.36 -6.16 17.52
CA LEU A 144 -26.85 -6.24 16.14
C LEU A 144 -26.76 -7.66 15.56
N ASN A 145 -26.05 -8.57 16.20
CA ASN A 145 -25.82 -9.90 15.67
C ASN A 145 -27.07 -10.79 15.76
N LYS A 146 -27.59 -11.17 14.60
CA LYS A 146 -28.71 -12.11 14.43
C LYS A 146 -28.25 -13.27 13.54
N PRO A 147 -27.85 -14.41 14.12
CA PRO A 147 -27.35 -15.55 13.34
C PRO A 147 -28.29 -15.94 12.20
N GLY A 148 -27.75 -16.04 10.98
CA GLY A 148 -28.51 -16.36 9.77
C GLY A 148 -29.22 -15.18 9.08
N GLU A 149 -29.24 -13.99 9.71
CA GLU A 149 -29.90 -12.79 9.16
C GLU A 149 -28.93 -11.61 9.05
N THR A 150 -28.18 -11.30 10.10
CA THR A 150 -27.28 -10.14 10.16
C THR A 150 -26.07 -10.45 11.03
N ALA A 151 -24.86 -10.27 10.45
CA ALA A 151 -23.63 -10.27 11.24
C ALA A 151 -23.42 -8.88 11.85
N GLY A 152 -23.18 -8.82 13.16
CA GLY A 152 -23.00 -7.54 13.86
C GLY A 152 -21.73 -6.78 13.50
N ILE A 153 -20.71 -7.48 13.00
CA ILE A 153 -19.50 -6.91 12.43
C ILE A 153 -18.92 -7.86 11.39
N LEU A 154 -18.23 -7.31 10.38
CA LEU A 154 -17.50 -8.08 9.39
C LEU A 154 -16.02 -7.67 9.46
N LEU A 155 -15.17 -8.67 9.68
CA LEU A 155 -13.72 -8.53 9.69
C LEU A 155 -13.11 -9.44 8.64
N ARG A 156 -11.88 -9.14 8.22
CA ARG A 156 -11.14 -10.02 7.30
C ARG A 156 -10.88 -11.36 7.99
N GLY A 157 -11.39 -12.45 7.42
CA GLY A 157 -11.20 -13.81 7.93
C GLY A 157 -9.90 -14.49 7.49
N ARG A 158 -9.14 -13.87 6.59
CA ARG A 158 -7.78 -14.29 6.21
C ARG A 158 -6.79 -13.23 6.70
N ALA A 159 -5.60 -13.68 7.09
CA ALA A 159 -4.53 -12.81 7.55
C ALA A 159 -4.06 -11.83 6.46
N SER A 160 -4.21 -12.21 5.18
CA SER A 160 -3.92 -11.35 4.03
C SER A 160 -5.15 -10.59 3.53
N SER A 161 -4.91 -9.49 2.82
CA SER A 161 -5.95 -8.58 2.31
C SER A 161 -6.91 -9.19 1.27
N GLY A 162 -6.77 -10.48 0.94
CA GLY A 162 -7.47 -11.13 -0.15
C GLY A 162 -6.79 -10.84 -1.50
N PRO A 163 -7.52 -10.94 -2.63
CA PRO A 163 -6.95 -10.77 -3.98
C PRO A 163 -6.69 -9.30 -4.33
N MET A 164 -6.17 -8.50 -3.38
CA MET A 164 -5.60 -7.21 -3.74
C MET A 164 -4.32 -7.45 -4.53
N ALA A 165 -4.31 -6.94 -5.75
CA ALA A 165 -3.21 -7.05 -6.67
C ALA A 165 -2.10 -6.09 -6.24
N ALA A 166 -0.99 -6.64 -5.76
CA ALA A 166 0.25 -5.88 -5.63
C ALA A 166 0.95 -5.87 -6.99
N ALA A 167 1.63 -4.77 -7.30
CA ALA A 167 2.35 -4.59 -8.55
C ALA A 167 3.85 -4.53 -8.31
N SER A 168 4.61 -5.12 -9.23
CA SER A 168 6.04 -4.86 -9.42
C SER A 168 6.28 -4.52 -10.88
N SER A 169 7.41 -3.90 -11.16
CA SER A 169 7.81 -3.65 -12.54
C SER A 169 9.26 -4.00 -12.78
N THR A 170 9.51 -4.46 -13.99
CA THR A 170 10.84 -4.64 -14.57
C THR A 170 11.06 -3.57 -15.63
N ILE A 171 12.24 -2.98 -15.64
CA ILE A 171 12.67 -1.98 -16.60
C ILE A 171 13.67 -2.64 -17.55
N ARG A 172 13.47 -2.50 -18.86
CA ARG A 172 14.40 -3.02 -19.89
C ARG A 172 14.67 -1.99 -20.99
#